data_AF-A0A933XHQ8-F1
#
_entry.id   AF-A0A933XHQ8-F1
#
_cell.length_a   1.000
_cell.length_b   1.000
_cell.length_c   1.000
_cell.angle_alpha   90.00
_cell.angle_beta   90.00
_cell.angle_gamma   90.00
#
_symmetry.space_group_name_H-M   'P 1'
#
loop_
_entity.id
_entity.type
_entity.pdbx_description
1 polymer ?
#
loop_
_entity_poly.entity_id
_entity_poly.type
_entity_poly.pdbx_seq_one_letter_code
_entity_poly.pdbx_strand_id
1 'polypeptide(L)'
;MVMNPQVEPYYPDHHQRWWFNLINQATPDYIWTINVLDNAITGATYSSVATDSSGNLHISYADGVNLKYATNASGSWVVTTIDNTRPGENSLAIDPAGKIHISYKAVYYVSGPRQSSSTVYEIRYATNVSGLWSSTTVDTIEVKADYDYCRDQSDCNGANSIAVDSSGNVHISYFDVNGSNMALKYATNASGLWKRQTIDIDINTKWNSAIAVDSSGKAHISYLSAGDDQSLRYASNSSGSWVVEILDIIIGASYVGDYTTSIATDSSGKVHISYTDGISFGPWFNKSLNYATNSSGIWVFKVIDPDANGSYNSIAIDSSDRVHIGYTEGADTALKYATNSFGLWQVEVVDNTVDVCLYPSIAIDPLGYVHLSYYDSSNTDLKYATNRPVDLFDNDGDGYTESQGDCNDGNPAINLGASDTTCNGIDENCSGAADEGYVPTPTNCGIGECASTGQLICQNGSPVDTCTPGQPQPEVCDNKDNDCDGFTDDNLTRSTSCGIGECARTGIETCTSGEWDNDTCTPGQPQAEGPYSNQTCSDTRDNDCDGLTDTADNNCMPVDLIVSTITAPTTAGEGQTITVTDTTRNIGTGLAGESTTKIYWSTNSTYGARET
;
A
#
# COMPACT_ATOMS: atom_id res chain seq x y z
N MET A 1 25.62 71.88 25.85
CA MET A 1 26.90 71.85 26.57
C MET A 1 27.99 71.61 25.53
N VAL A 2 29.08 72.38 25.61
CA VAL A 2 30.05 72.64 24.53
C VAL A 2 30.72 71.37 24.00
N MET A 3 30.82 71.22 22.67
CA MET A 3 31.72 70.26 22.02
C MET A 3 32.90 71.00 21.38
N ASN A 4 34.10 70.54 21.69
CA ASN A 4 35.38 70.97 21.15
C ASN A 4 35.93 69.82 20.28
N PRO A 5 36.35 70.02 19.02
CA PRO A 5 36.91 68.93 18.23
C PRO A 5 38.43 68.84 18.45
N GLN A 6 38.91 67.63 18.72
CA GLN A 6 40.31 67.27 18.56
C GLN A 6 40.38 66.18 17.50
N VAL A 7 41.21 66.43 16.48
CA VAL A 7 41.58 65.53 15.40
C VAL A 7 42.98 65.02 15.72
N GLU A 8 43.22 63.70 15.64
CA GLU A 8 44.54 63.01 15.53
C GLU A 8 44.30 61.46 15.44
N PRO A 9 45.25 60.61 14.99
CA PRO A 9 45.32 60.12 13.60
C PRO A 9 45.13 58.59 13.43
N TYR A 10 44.97 58.20 12.16
CA TYR A 10 44.85 56.85 11.60
C TYR A 10 46.01 55.89 11.97
N TYR A 11 45.69 54.69 12.48
CA TYR A 11 46.50 53.47 12.36
C TYR A 11 45.59 52.22 12.29
N PRO A 12 45.90 51.22 11.44
CA PRO A 12 45.06 50.03 11.25
C PRO A 12 45.53 48.87 12.14
N ASP A 13 44.62 48.25 12.88
CA ASP A 13 44.58 46.79 13.04
C ASP A 13 43.36 46.30 13.86
N HIS A 14 42.69 45.33 13.26
CA HIS A 14 41.95 44.18 13.80
C HIS A 14 41.15 44.26 15.14
N HIS A 15 39.87 43.92 14.96
CA HIS A 15 38.86 43.35 15.87
C HIS A 15 37.80 44.26 16.51
N GLN A 16 36.57 43.85 16.19
CA GLN A 16 35.27 44.01 16.86
C GLN A 16 34.31 45.08 16.31
N ARG A 17 33.19 44.51 15.82
CA ARG A 17 31.92 45.12 15.40
C ARG A 17 31.36 46.05 16.49
N TRP A 18 30.36 46.85 16.13
CA TRP A 18 29.17 47.29 16.90
C TRP A 18 28.81 48.72 16.47
N TRP A 19 27.96 48.85 15.44
CA TRP A 19 27.07 50.01 15.31
C TRP A 19 25.68 49.48 14.98
N PHE A 20 24.86 49.29 16.03
CA PHE A 20 23.41 49.31 15.92
C PHE A 20 23.00 50.73 15.58
N ASN A 21 22.40 50.93 14.40
CA ASN A 21 21.49 52.06 14.23
C ASN A 21 20.16 51.64 14.86
N LEU A 22 19.88 52.15 16.06
CA LEU A 22 18.52 52.22 16.59
C LEU A 22 17.71 53.17 15.68
N ILE A 23 17.01 52.59 14.70
CA ILE A 23 15.75 53.16 14.24
C ILE A 23 14.67 52.34 14.96
N ASN A 24 14.13 52.89 16.05
CA ASN A 24 12.84 52.49 16.59
C ASN A 24 11.78 52.83 15.52
N GLN A 25 11.59 51.94 14.55
CA GLN A 25 10.30 51.73 13.95
C GLN A 25 9.75 50.49 14.63
N ALA A 26 8.63 50.66 15.35
CA ALA A 26 7.86 49.53 15.83
C ALA A 26 7.44 48.73 14.60
N THR A 27 8.18 47.66 14.33
CA THR A 27 7.70 46.55 13.52
C THR A 27 6.47 45.99 14.24
N PRO A 28 5.39 45.62 13.55
CA PRO A 28 4.45 44.71 14.16
C PRO A 28 5.23 43.43 14.47
N ASP A 29 5.58 43.23 15.74
CA ASP A 29 6.21 41.99 16.18
C ASP A 29 5.14 40.91 16.02
N TYR A 30 5.28 40.07 15.00
CA TYR A 30 4.41 38.91 14.87
C TYR A 30 4.65 38.02 16.08
N ILE A 31 3.57 37.60 16.75
CA ILE A 31 3.66 36.60 17.80
C ILE A 31 3.52 35.25 17.11
N TRP A 32 4.62 34.51 17.07
CA TRP A 32 4.65 33.18 16.47
C TRP A 32 4.22 32.12 17.48
N THR A 33 3.24 31.30 17.09
CA THR A 33 2.87 30.07 17.75
C THR A 33 3.59 28.91 17.07
N ILE A 34 4.29 28.08 17.84
CA ILE A 34 5.08 26.95 17.34
C ILE A 34 4.57 25.67 18.00
N ASN A 35 4.28 24.66 17.18
CA ASN A 35 3.82 23.35 17.61
C ASN A 35 4.68 22.23 17.00
N VAL A 36 4.83 21.13 17.75
CA VAL A 36 5.36 19.88 17.20
C VAL A 36 4.19 19.13 16.56
N LEU A 37 4.31 18.88 15.26
CA LEU A 37 3.28 18.21 14.46
C LEU A 37 3.46 16.69 14.47
N ASP A 38 4.70 16.23 14.33
CA ASP A 38 5.06 14.82 14.41
C ASP A 38 6.44 14.70 15.07
N ASN A 39 6.62 13.69 15.93
CA ASN A 39 7.79 13.56 16.78
C ASN A 39 8.61 12.32 16.46
N ALA A 40 9.90 12.37 16.81
CA ALA A 40 10.82 11.23 16.66
C ALA A 40 10.89 10.65 15.22
N ILE A 41 10.71 11.50 14.21
CA ILE A 41 10.74 11.14 12.80
C ILE A 41 12.18 11.05 12.30
N THR A 42 12.82 9.90 12.56
CA THR A 42 14.22 9.68 12.19
C THR A 42 14.42 9.61 10.68
N GLY A 43 15.20 10.54 10.14
CA GLY A 43 15.45 10.62 8.70
C GLY A 43 14.36 11.37 7.95
N ALA A 44 13.54 12.15 8.65
CA ALA A 44 12.62 13.06 7.99
C ALA A 44 13.36 14.08 7.15
N THR A 45 12.89 14.24 5.92
CA THR A 45 13.48 15.18 4.97
C THR A 45 12.34 15.85 4.21
N TYR A 46 12.48 17.16 4.01
CA TYR A 46 11.60 17.99 3.18
C TYR A 46 10.13 17.99 3.59
N SER A 47 9.64 19.11 4.13
CA SER A 47 8.20 19.33 4.28
C SER A 47 7.68 20.28 3.21
N SER A 48 6.43 20.11 2.82
CA SER A 48 5.73 21.05 1.93
C SER A 48 4.38 21.37 2.55
N VAL A 49 4.13 22.65 2.84
CA VAL A 49 2.85 23.14 3.38
C VAL A 49 2.06 23.88 2.31
N ALA A 50 0.75 23.71 2.31
CA ALA A 50 -0.19 24.54 1.57
C ALA A 50 -1.47 24.74 2.39
N THR A 51 -2.25 25.75 2.04
CA THR A 51 -3.55 26.06 2.64
C THR A 51 -4.66 25.92 1.62
N ASP A 52 -5.78 25.30 2.01
CA ASP A 52 -6.97 25.27 1.18
C ASP A 52 -7.75 26.60 1.23
N SER A 53 -8.85 26.68 0.47
CA SER A 53 -9.72 27.86 0.42
C SER A 53 -10.49 28.14 1.71
N SER A 54 -10.54 27.18 2.64
CA SER A 54 -11.14 27.32 3.96
C SER A 54 -10.11 27.75 5.01
N GLY A 55 -8.82 27.78 4.65
CA GLY A 55 -7.71 28.06 5.57
C GLY A 55 -7.19 26.84 6.32
N ASN A 56 -7.63 25.63 5.97
CA ASN A 56 -7.06 24.40 6.52
C ASN A 56 -5.68 24.16 5.92
N LEU A 57 -4.83 23.55 6.72
CA LEU A 57 -3.45 23.27 6.42
C LEU A 57 -3.27 21.85 5.94
N HIS A 58 -2.35 21.71 5.00
CA HIS A 58 -2.01 20.45 4.36
C HIS A 58 -0.49 20.39 4.28
N ILE A 59 0.11 19.39 4.95
CA ILE A 59 1.56 19.23 5.03
C ILE A 59 1.92 17.84 4.55
N SER A 60 2.75 17.75 3.50
CA SER A 60 3.43 16.50 3.15
C SER A 60 4.84 16.48 3.72
N TYR A 61 5.31 15.30 4.10
CA TYR A 61 6.67 15.08 4.58
C TYR A 61 7.06 13.61 4.43
N ALA A 62 8.36 13.34 4.38
CA ALA A 62 8.88 11.98 4.52
C ALA A 62 9.28 11.74 5.98
N ASP A 63 8.98 10.56 6.54
CA ASP A 63 9.42 10.15 7.89
C ASP A 63 10.68 9.25 7.85
N GLY A 64 11.33 9.16 6.69
CA GLY A 64 12.48 8.29 6.41
C GLY A 64 12.13 6.97 5.70
N VAL A 65 10.89 6.47 5.85
CA VAL A 65 10.43 5.24 5.18
C VAL A 65 9.08 5.39 4.46
N ASN A 66 8.25 6.32 4.92
CA ASN A 66 6.92 6.58 4.44
C ASN A 66 6.76 8.04 3.96
N LEU A 67 5.84 8.22 3.03
CA LEU A 67 5.29 9.52 2.66
C LEU A 67 4.11 9.74 3.57
N LYS A 68 4.16 10.82 4.34
CA LYS A 68 3.14 11.23 5.28
C LYS A 68 2.42 12.46 4.75
N TYR A 69 1.16 12.57 5.12
CA TYR A 69 0.32 13.72 4.88
C TYR A 69 -0.41 14.05 6.17
N ALA A 70 -0.27 15.29 6.64
CA ALA A 70 -0.94 15.83 7.80
C ALA A 70 -1.91 16.93 7.39
N THR A 71 -3.09 16.98 7.99
CA THR A 71 -4.05 18.07 7.79
C THR A 71 -4.87 18.35 9.03
N ASN A 72 -5.30 19.59 9.22
CA ASN A 72 -6.25 19.99 10.26
C ASN A 72 -7.66 20.27 9.72
N ALA A 73 -7.98 19.82 8.50
CA ALA A 73 -9.29 20.08 7.89
C ALA A 73 -10.49 19.47 8.65
N SER A 74 -10.22 18.49 9.51
CA SER A 74 -11.16 17.88 10.47
C SER A 74 -11.20 18.60 11.82
N GLY A 75 -10.59 19.78 11.95
CA GLY A 75 -10.39 20.48 13.22
C GLY A 75 -9.08 20.10 13.91
N SER A 76 -8.87 18.81 14.20
CA SER A 76 -7.58 18.36 14.71
C SER A 76 -6.63 17.91 13.61
N TRP A 77 -5.33 17.90 13.92
CA TRP A 77 -4.31 17.32 13.05
C TRP A 77 -4.50 15.80 12.90
N VAL A 78 -4.77 15.38 11.67
CA VAL A 78 -4.81 13.97 11.26
C VAL A 78 -3.60 13.69 10.38
N VAL A 79 -2.84 12.65 10.73
CA VAL A 79 -1.64 12.20 10.00
C VAL A 79 -1.92 10.85 9.33
N THR A 80 -1.72 10.79 8.01
CA THR A 80 -1.97 9.60 7.21
C THR A 80 -0.69 9.17 6.47
N THR A 81 -0.39 7.86 6.49
CA THR A 81 0.63 7.28 5.61
C THR A 81 0.05 7.11 4.19
N ILE A 82 0.66 7.78 3.22
CA ILE A 82 0.21 7.79 1.82
C ILE A 82 0.92 6.73 0.98
N ASP A 83 2.20 6.53 1.23
CA ASP A 83 3.05 5.63 0.45
C ASP A 83 4.24 5.16 1.31
N ASN A 84 4.80 3.98 1.04
CA ASN A 84 5.92 3.40 1.80
C ASN A 84 7.14 3.08 0.91
N THR A 85 7.23 3.72 -0.26
CA THR A 85 8.33 3.52 -1.23
C THR A 85 9.57 4.36 -0.92
N ARG A 86 9.89 4.53 0.37
CA ARG A 86 11.07 5.26 0.87
C ARG A 86 11.20 6.62 0.17
N PRO A 87 10.23 7.52 0.38
CA PRO A 87 10.24 8.81 -0.29
C PRO A 87 11.41 9.68 0.19
N GLY A 88 11.87 10.56 -0.69
CA GLY A 88 12.77 11.67 -0.36
C GLY A 88 12.05 13.01 -0.52
N GLU A 89 12.68 13.95 -1.22
CA GLU A 89 12.09 15.26 -1.55
C GLU A 89 10.66 15.14 -2.06
N ASN A 90 9.77 15.91 -1.45
CA ASN A 90 8.37 15.98 -1.81
C ASN A 90 7.92 17.44 -1.91
N SER A 91 6.87 17.67 -2.67
CA SER A 91 6.24 18.96 -2.88
C SER A 91 4.74 18.74 -2.99
N LEU A 92 3.96 19.61 -2.34
CA LEU A 92 2.51 19.53 -2.26
C LEU A 92 1.88 20.77 -2.90
N ALA A 93 0.80 20.54 -3.65
CA ALA A 93 -0.07 21.57 -4.17
C ALA A 93 -1.54 21.14 -3.99
N ILE A 94 -2.44 22.12 -3.96
CA ILE A 94 -3.88 21.92 -3.82
C ILE A 94 -4.55 22.46 -5.08
N ASP A 95 -5.45 21.68 -5.67
CA ASP A 95 -6.23 22.14 -6.82
C ASP A 95 -7.40 23.05 -6.41
N PRO A 96 -8.04 23.75 -7.37
CA PRO A 96 -9.20 24.59 -7.06
C PRO A 96 -10.42 23.83 -6.48
N ALA A 97 -10.45 22.50 -6.55
CA ALA A 97 -11.48 21.66 -5.95
C ALA A 97 -11.12 21.17 -4.53
N GLY A 98 -10.00 21.63 -3.97
CA GLY A 98 -9.51 21.24 -2.65
C GLY A 98 -8.89 19.85 -2.61
N LYS A 99 -8.50 19.29 -3.77
CA LYS A 99 -7.80 18.00 -3.85
C LYS A 99 -6.31 18.20 -3.74
N ILE A 100 -5.66 17.21 -3.13
CA ILE A 100 -4.25 17.25 -2.78
C ILE A 100 -3.44 16.53 -3.85
N HIS A 101 -2.32 17.14 -4.21
CA HIS A 101 -1.39 16.68 -5.22
C HIS A 101 0.01 16.71 -4.62
N ILE A 102 0.67 15.56 -4.54
CA ILE A 102 2.01 15.44 -3.97
C ILE A 102 2.92 14.81 -5.03
N SER A 103 3.97 15.50 -5.45
CA SER A 103 5.06 14.85 -6.17
C SER A 103 6.18 14.52 -5.21
N TYR A 104 6.81 13.37 -5.39
CA TYR A 104 7.89 12.93 -4.53
C TYR A 104 8.85 12.01 -5.28
N LYS A 105 10.09 12.00 -4.83
CA LYS A 105 11.09 11.08 -5.32
C LYS A 105 11.05 9.78 -4.50
N ALA A 106 10.97 8.63 -5.16
CA ALA A 106 11.07 7.31 -4.51
C ALA A 106 12.39 6.61 -4.90
N VAL A 107 12.93 5.80 -3.98
CA VAL A 107 14.24 5.13 -4.16
C VAL A 107 14.11 3.62 -3.96
N TYR A 108 14.59 2.86 -4.96
CA TYR A 108 14.62 1.39 -4.92
C TYR A 108 16.03 0.86 -5.14
N TYR A 109 16.38 -0.17 -4.37
CA TYR A 109 17.65 -0.88 -4.52
C TYR A 109 17.40 -2.19 -5.27
N VAL A 110 17.99 -2.32 -6.46
CA VAL A 110 17.87 -3.53 -7.28
C VAL A 110 19.16 -4.33 -7.18
N SER A 111 19.10 -5.51 -6.56
CA SER A 111 20.24 -6.42 -6.49
C SER A 111 20.42 -7.17 -7.82
N GLY A 112 21.50 -6.88 -8.56
CA GLY A 112 21.84 -7.61 -9.78
C GLY A 112 22.58 -8.95 -9.51
N PRO A 113 22.55 -9.91 -10.46
CA PRO A 113 23.18 -11.24 -10.31
C PRO A 113 24.73 -11.25 -10.24
N ARG A 114 25.40 -10.09 -10.29
CA ARG A 114 26.87 -9.94 -10.26
C ARG A 114 27.39 -8.94 -9.20
N GLN A 115 26.75 -8.85 -8.04
CA GLN A 115 27.13 -7.89 -6.97
C GLN A 115 27.20 -6.41 -7.41
N SER A 116 26.62 -6.05 -8.56
CA SER A 116 26.34 -4.66 -8.92
C SER A 116 24.91 -4.34 -8.46
N SER A 117 24.77 -3.62 -7.36
CA SER A 117 23.50 -3.01 -6.97
C SER A 117 23.25 -1.78 -7.86
N SER A 118 22.13 -1.74 -8.57
CA SER A 118 21.67 -0.52 -9.26
C SER A 118 20.64 0.19 -8.37
N THR A 119 20.72 1.51 -8.30
CA THR A 119 19.72 2.34 -7.62
C THR A 119 18.76 2.88 -8.68
N VAL A 120 17.47 2.59 -8.52
CA VAL A 120 16.40 3.13 -9.37
C VAL A 120 15.73 4.26 -8.62
N TYR A 121 15.62 5.41 -9.27
CA TYR A 121 14.85 6.54 -8.77
C TYR A 121 13.57 6.66 -9.56
N GLU A 122 12.47 6.99 -8.90
CA GLU A 122 11.22 7.32 -9.57
C GLU A 122 10.76 8.71 -9.15
N ILE A 123 10.26 9.48 -10.10
CA ILE A 123 9.39 10.62 -9.80
C ILE A 123 7.98 10.06 -9.74
N ARG A 124 7.37 10.14 -8.57
CA ARG A 124 6.03 9.62 -8.29
C ARG A 124 5.09 10.77 -7.97
N TYR A 125 3.81 10.51 -8.15
CA TYR A 125 2.72 11.43 -7.94
C TYR A 125 1.61 10.74 -7.15
N ALA A 126 1.25 11.31 -6.01
CA ALA A 126 0.16 10.87 -5.15
C ALA A 126 -0.96 11.91 -5.10
N THR A 127 -2.21 11.45 -5.02
CA THR A 127 -3.38 12.32 -4.97
C THR A 127 -4.61 11.65 -4.35
N ASN A 128 -5.52 12.46 -3.82
CA ASN A 128 -6.82 12.06 -3.29
C ASN A 128 -8.03 12.49 -4.16
N VAL A 129 -7.80 12.84 -5.44
CA VAL A 129 -8.86 13.32 -6.35
C VAL A 129 -10.04 12.35 -6.46
N SER A 130 -9.82 11.03 -6.44
CA SER A 130 -10.86 10.01 -6.51
C SER A 130 -11.63 9.79 -5.19
N GLY A 131 -11.30 10.53 -4.13
CA GLY A 131 -11.81 10.35 -2.77
C GLY A 131 -10.97 9.40 -1.92
N LEU A 132 -10.03 8.66 -2.52
CA LEU A 132 -9.05 7.83 -1.83
C LEU A 132 -7.64 8.20 -2.31
N TRP A 133 -6.65 8.00 -1.45
CA TRP A 133 -5.26 8.16 -1.84
C TRP A 133 -4.84 7.12 -2.88
N SER A 134 -4.16 7.59 -3.91
CA SER A 134 -3.55 6.75 -4.94
C SER A 134 -2.21 7.32 -5.36
N SER A 135 -1.28 6.47 -5.77
CA SER A 135 0.05 6.86 -6.24
C SER A 135 0.41 6.23 -7.58
N THR A 136 1.10 6.99 -8.44
CA THR A 136 1.51 6.56 -9.79
C THR A 136 2.93 7.02 -10.08
N THR A 137 3.63 6.29 -10.95
CA THR A 137 4.98 6.68 -11.42
C THR A 137 4.84 7.62 -12.62
N VAL A 138 5.51 8.78 -12.55
CA VAL A 138 5.55 9.81 -13.59
C VAL A 138 6.75 9.58 -14.52
N ASP A 139 7.92 9.33 -13.92
CA ASP A 139 9.15 8.99 -14.64
C ASP A 139 10.00 8.00 -13.85
N THR A 140 10.69 7.12 -14.57
CA THR A 140 11.62 6.15 -13.99
C THR A 140 13.02 6.51 -14.46
N ILE A 141 13.89 6.77 -13.50
CA ILE A 141 15.25 7.25 -13.67
C ILE A 141 16.18 6.11 -13.25
N GLU A 142 16.70 5.37 -14.22
CA GLU A 142 17.61 4.25 -13.97
C GLU A 142 19.06 4.73 -13.93
N VAL A 143 19.69 4.68 -12.75
CA VAL A 143 21.12 5.02 -12.60
C VAL A 143 21.94 3.74 -12.64
N LYS A 144 22.78 3.60 -13.67
CA LYS A 144 23.67 2.44 -13.83
C LYS A 144 24.79 2.48 -12.79
N ALA A 145 25.07 1.33 -12.18
CA ALA A 145 26.02 1.14 -11.07
C ALA A 145 27.46 1.66 -11.32
N ASP A 146 27.88 1.85 -12.57
CA ASP A 146 29.23 2.31 -12.91
C ASP A 146 29.44 3.84 -12.75
N TYR A 147 28.35 4.61 -12.58
CA TYR A 147 28.37 6.06 -12.33
C TYR A 147 27.61 6.37 -11.04
N ASP A 148 28.14 5.89 -9.92
CA ASP A 148 27.62 6.25 -8.60
C ASP A 148 28.02 7.69 -8.24
N TYR A 149 27.38 8.66 -8.90
CA TYR A 149 27.43 10.09 -8.59
C TYR A 149 26.67 10.43 -7.29
N CYS A 150 26.33 9.41 -6.53
CA CYS A 150 25.21 9.34 -5.60
C CYS A 150 25.62 8.56 -4.34
N ARG A 151 26.89 8.71 -3.94
CA ARG A 151 27.51 7.90 -2.87
C ARG A 151 26.90 8.11 -1.49
N ASP A 152 26.36 9.30 -1.22
CA ASP A 152 25.63 9.61 0.00
C ASP A 152 24.19 10.02 -0.31
N GLN A 153 23.23 9.57 0.52
CA GLN A 153 21.79 9.85 0.38
C GLN A 153 21.48 11.35 0.30
N SER A 154 22.27 12.19 0.98
CA SER A 154 22.19 13.65 0.95
C SER A 154 22.53 14.24 -0.42
N ASP A 155 23.39 13.59 -1.18
CA ASP A 155 23.83 14.10 -2.47
C ASP A 155 22.78 13.83 -3.53
N CYS A 156 21.90 12.84 -3.41
CA CYS A 156 20.88 12.49 -4.43
C CYS A 156 19.53 13.15 -4.19
N ASN A 157 19.49 14.15 -3.32
CA ASN A 157 18.34 15.01 -3.06
C ASN A 157 17.96 15.72 -4.37
N GLY A 158 17.06 15.06 -5.10
CA GLY A 158 16.71 15.41 -6.45
C GLY A 158 15.56 16.37 -6.40
N ALA A 159 15.86 17.62 -6.72
CA ALA A 159 14.91 18.67 -7.02
C ALA A 159 13.62 18.12 -7.64
N ASN A 160 12.54 18.28 -6.89
CA ASN A 160 11.19 17.94 -7.28
C ASN A 160 10.27 19.05 -6.77
N SER A 161 9.48 19.64 -7.65
CA SER A 161 8.49 20.64 -7.28
C SER A 161 7.23 20.44 -8.09
N ILE A 162 6.07 20.61 -7.46
CA ILE A 162 4.75 20.48 -8.08
C ILE A 162 4.00 21.81 -8.05
N ALA A 163 3.25 22.08 -9.11
CA ALA A 163 2.25 23.12 -9.16
C ALA A 163 1.02 22.60 -9.89
N VAL A 164 -0.15 23.19 -9.60
CA VAL A 164 -1.43 22.81 -10.21
C VAL A 164 -2.06 24.04 -10.84
N ASP A 165 -2.54 23.88 -12.08
CA ASP A 165 -3.21 24.96 -12.80
C ASP A 165 -4.68 25.12 -12.37
N SER A 166 -5.33 26.19 -12.85
CA SER A 166 -6.73 26.48 -12.53
C SER A 166 -7.73 25.44 -13.06
N SER A 167 -7.29 24.49 -13.89
CA SER A 167 -8.10 23.39 -14.41
C SER A 167 -7.85 22.08 -13.65
N GLY A 168 -7.00 22.09 -12.62
CA GLY A 168 -6.59 20.91 -11.87
C GLY A 168 -5.52 20.06 -12.56
N ASN A 169 -4.88 20.57 -13.62
CA ASN A 169 -3.77 19.86 -14.25
C ASN A 169 -2.50 20.07 -13.44
N VAL A 170 -1.70 19.01 -13.37
CA VAL A 170 -0.50 18.94 -12.57
C VAL A 170 0.72 19.23 -13.45
N HIS A 171 1.67 19.97 -12.88
CA HIS A 171 2.93 20.38 -13.48
C HIS A 171 4.06 20.06 -12.51
N ILE A 172 5.05 19.28 -12.95
CA ILE A 172 6.17 18.85 -12.10
C ILE A 172 7.48 19.24 -12.79
N SER A 173 8.34 19.97 -12.08
CA SER A 173 9.74 20.13 -12.47
C SER A 173 10.61 19.15 -11.68
N TYR A 174 11.56 18.52 -12.36
CA TYR A 174 12.49 17.60 -11.73
C TYR A 174 13.78 17.50 -12.52
N PHE A 175 14.83 16.98 -11.90
CA PHE A 175 16.05 16.63 -12.62
C PHE A 175 16.17 15.13 -12.86
N ASP A 176 16.69 14.80 -14.04
CA ASP A 176 16.99 13.43 -14.45
C ASP A 176 18.46 13.30 -14.91
N VAL A 177 19.06 12.14 -14.65
CA VAL A 177 20.41 11.79 -15.09
C VAL A 177 20.38 11.42 -16.58
N ASN A 178 21.11 12.17 -17.39
CA ASN A 178 21.27 11.93 -18.83
C ASN A 178 22.73 11.61 -19.16
N GLY A 179 23.11 10.34 -19.00
CA GLY A 179 24.50 9.90 -19.16
C GLY A 179 25.38 10.48 -18.06
N SER A 180 26.36 11.32 -18.41
CA SER A 180 27.21 12.06 -17.46
C SER A 180 26.64 13.43 -17.06
N ASN A 181 25.52 13.85 -17.65
CA ASN A 181 24.92 15.17 -17.47
C ASN A 181 23.62 15.07 -16.66
N MET A 182 23.13 16.23 -16.20
CA MET A 182 21.80 16.35 -15.61
C MET A 182 20.89 17.18 -16.50
N ALA A 183 19.64 16.76 -16.60
CA ALA A 183 18.64 17.43 -17.42
C ALA A 183 17.52 17.94 -16.54
N LEU A 184 17.22 19.24 -16.63
CA LEU A 184 15.97 19.77 -16.13
C LEU A 184 14.84 19.22 -17.00
N LYS A 185 13.90 18.54 -16.36
CA LYS A 185 12.72 17.96 -16.99
C LYS A 185 11.46 18.60 -16.43
N TYR A 186 10.44 18.55 -17.28
CA TYR A 186 9.10 18.98 -16.98
C TYR A 186 8.11 17.87 -17.34
N ALA A 187 7.20 17.55 -16.43
CA ALA A 187 6.09 16.63 -16.65
C ALA A 187 4.75 17.32 -16.41
N THR A 188 3.74 16.98 -17.22
CA THR A 188 2.36 17.43 -17.00
C THR A 188 1.34 16.40 -17.44
N ASN A 189 0.19 16.36 -16.76
CA ASN A 189 -0.96 15.53 -17.13
C ASN A 189 -2.05 16.28 -17.92
N ALA A 190 -1.82 17.54 -18.31
CA ALA A 190 -2.82 18.42 -18.94
C ALA A 190 -3.46 17.89 -20.24
N SER A 191 -2.92 16.82 -20.83
CA SER A 191 -3.51 16.14 -21.99
C SER A 191 -4.19 14.81 -21.67
N GLY A 192 -4.49 14.55 -20.39
CA GLY A 192 -5.09 13.31 -19.89
C GLY A 192 -4.09 12.18 -19.61
N LEU A 193 -2.84 12.31 -20.07
CA LEU A 193 -1.72 11.41 -19.79
C LEU A 193 -0.48 12.24 -19.47
N TRP A 194 0.45 11.66 -18.69
CA TRP A 194 1.75 12.26 -18.42
C TRP A 194 2.57 12.46 -19.70
N LYS A 195 2.87 13.72 -20.01
CA LYS A 195 3.84 14.12 -21.03
C LYS A 195 5.07 14.69 -20.35
N ARG A 196 6.24 14.30 -20.85
CA ARG A 196 7.55 14.71 -20.32
C ARG A 196 8.36 15.43 -21.39
N GLN A 197 9.09 16.46 -21.00
CA GLN A 197 9.95 17.24 -21.86
C GLN A 197 11.27 17.53 -21.15
N THR A 198 12.39 17.41 -21.86
CA THR A 198 13.67 17.95 -21.42
C THR A 198 13.73 19.43 -21.77
N ILE A 199 13.98 20.27 -20.78
CA ILE A 199 13.94 21.74 -20.88
C ILE A 199 15.33 22.31 -21.07
N ASP A 200 16.27 21.86 -20.23
CA ASP A 200 17.66 22.27 -20.27
C ASP A 200 18.55 21.06 -19.93
N ILE A 201 19.76 21.03 -20.49
CA ILE A 201 20.76 19.98 -20.22
C ILE A 201 22.00 20.70 -19.73
N ASP A 202 22.35 20.46 -18.47
CA ASP A 202 23.51 21.05 -17.82
C ASP A 202 24.59 19.98 -17.58
N ILE A 203 25.85 20.40 -17.73
CA ILE A 203 27.03 19.56 -17.55
C ILE A 203 27.54 19.74 -16.12
N ASN A 204 27.40 18.69 -15.30
CA ASN A 204 27.91 18.52 -13.92
C ASN A 204 27.01 19.01 -12.76
N THR A 205 26.80 18.11 -11.76
CA THR A 205 26.22 18.26 -10.39
C THR A 205 24.75 18.68 -10.20
N LYS A 206 24.16 18.19 -9.08
CA LYS A 206 22.73 18.17 -8.74
C LYS A 206 22.29 19.37 -7.93
N TRP A 207 21.26 20.12 -8.37
CA TRP A 207 20.70 21.25 -7.61
C TRP A 207 19.18 21.37 -7.70
N ASN A 208 18.65 22.27 -6.86
CA ASN A 208 17.26 22.58 -6.57
C ASN A 208 16.50 23.18 -7.79
N SER A 209 15.22 22.84 -7.93
CA SER A 209 14.27 23.49 -8.85
C SER A 209 12.96 23.76 -8.14
N ALA A 210 12.31 24.86 -8.46
CA ALA A 210 10.95 25.16 -8.05
C ALA A 210 10.09 25.49 -9.27
N ILE A 211 8.81 25.12 -9.24
CA ILE A 211 7.84 25.43 -10.30
C ILE A 211 6.65 26.20 -9.75
N ALA A 212 6.22 27.21 -10.49
CA ALA A 212 4.94 27.89 -10.34
C ALA A 212 4.19 27.87 -11.66
N VAL A 213 2.86 27.93 -11.60
CA VAL A 213 2.00 27.99 -12.79
C VAL A 213 1.11 29.21 -12.68
N ASP A 214 1.14 30.05 -13.71
CA ASP A 214 0.31 31.26 -13.74
C ASP A 214 -1.17 30.93 -14.00
N SER A 215 -2.03 31.94 -13.85
CA SER A 215 -3.48 31.81 -14.07
C SER A 215 -3.87 31.44 -15.51
N SER A 216 -2.93 31.47 -16.46
CA SER A 216 -3.12 31.05 -17.85
C SER A 216 -2.61 29.63 -18.13
N GLY A 217 -2.17 28.91 -17.08
CA GLY A 217 -1.65 27.54 -17.17
C GLY A 217 -0.22 27.48 -17.73
N LYS A 218 0.55 28.57 -17.67
CA LYS A 218 1.95 28.60 -18.12
C LYS A 218 2.87 28.31 -16.96
N ALA A 219 3.86 27.46 -17.23
CA ALA A 219 4.83 27.03 -16.25
C ALA A 219 6.00 28.03 -16.20
N HIS A 220 6.46 28.26 -14.98
CA HIS A 220 7.58 29.10 -14.60
C HIS A 220 8.47 28.27 -13.68
N ILE A 221 9.71 28.02 -14.07
CA ILE A 221 10.65 27.19 -13.31
C ILE A 221 11.87 28.03 -12.98
N SER A 222 12.18 28.17 -11.68
CA SER A 222 13.52 28.60 -11.26
C SER A 222 14.35 27.37 -10.93
N TYR A 223 15.63 27.41 -11.29
CA TYR A 223 16.56 26.35 -10.98
C TYR A 223 17.97 26.90 -10.92
N LEU A 224 18.81 26.20 -10.19
CA LEU A 224 20.21 26.53 -10.10
C LEU A 224 20.99 25.63 -11.07
N SER A 225 21.95 26.21 -11.78
CA SER A 225 22.82 25.52 -12.76
C SER A 225 24.24 25.40 -12.24
N ALA A 226 24.72 24.15 -12.10
CA ALA A 226 26.01 23.82 -11.50
C ALA A 226 27.16 23.66 -12.51
N GLY A 227 26.86 23.91 -13.78
CA GLY A 227 27.85 23.95 -14.85
C GLY A 227 28.83 25.10 -14.73
N ASP A 228 29.53 25.37 -15.84
CA ASP A 228 30.65 26.32 -15.89
C ASP A 228 30.25 27.76 -15.49
N ASP A 229 28.98 28.13 -15.58
CA ASP A 229 28.47 29.47 -15.30
C ASP A 229 27.86 29.66 -13.91
N GLN A 230 27.64 28.59 -13.12
CA GLN A 230 27.13 28.64 -11.73
C GLN A 230 26.03 29.70 -11.55
N SER A 231 24.82 29.46 -12.08
CA SER A 231 23.83 30.52 -12.26
C SER A 231 22.44 30.21 -11.71
N LEU A 232 21.72 31.27 -11.32
CA LEU A 232 20.27 31.23 -11.19
C LEU A 232 19.67 31.32 -12.60
N ARG A 233 18.87 30.33 -12.96
CA ARG A 233 18.20 30.26 -14.25
C ARG A 233 16.69 30.24 -14.10
N TYR A 234 16.04 30.74 -15.14
CA TYR A 234 14.59 30.80 -15.26
C TYR A 234 14.15 30.20 -16.59
N ALA A 235 13.25 29.23 -16.55
CA ALA A 235 12.64 28.61 -17.71
C ALA A 235 11.13 28.84 -17.73
N SER A 236 10.57 29.23 -18.88
CA SER A 236 9.12 29.39 -19.01
C SER A 236 8.60 29.00 -20.39
N ASN A 237 7.39 28.45 -20.43
CA ASN A 237 6.66 28.14 -21.66
C ASN A 237 5.57 29.18 -22.01
N SER A 238 5.57 30.33 -21.33
CA SER A 238 4.58 31.41 -21.52
C SER A 238 4.53 31.96 -22.95
N SER A 239 5.65 31.92 -23.69
CA SER A 239 5.74 32.33 -25.10
C SER A 239 5.19 31.30 -26.11
N GLY A 240 4.74 30.12 -25.64
CA GLY A 240 4.29 29.00 -26.46
C GLY A 240 5.36 27.91 -26.66
N SER A 241 6.62 28.23 -26.39
CA SER A 241 7.75 27.28 -26.32
C SER A 241 8.58 27.57 -25.07
N TRP A 242 9.35 26.58 -24.62
CA TRP A 242 10.28 26.76 -23.52
C TRP A 242 11.40 27.73 -23.90
N VAL A 243 11.58 28.75 -23.08
CA VAL A 243 12.66 29.73 -23.15
C VAL A 243 13.40 29.70 -21.82
N VAL A 244 14.73 29.65 -21.87
CA VAL A 244 15.63 29.65 -20.72
C VAL A 244 16.43 30.95 -20.70
N GLU A 245 16.49 31.59 -19.54
CA GLU A 245 17.24 32.83 -19.28
C GLU A 245 18.16 32.62 -18.07
N ILE A 246 19.40 33.12 -18.16
CA ILE A 246 20.29 33.24 -17.01
C ILE A 246 19.97 34.58 -16.33
N LEU A 247 19.52 34.53 -15.08
CA LEU A 247 19.12 35.71 -14.33
C LEU A 247 20.27 36.31 -13.54
N ASP A 248 21.04 35.46 -12.86
CA ASP A 248 22.12 35.89 -12.00
C ASP A 248 23.26 34.86 -11.99
N ILE A 249 24.49 35.34 -11.79
CA ILE A 249 25.68 34.50 -11.68
C ILE A 249 26.06 34.40 -10.19
N ILE A 250 26.02 33.19 -9.65
CA ILE A 250 26.20 32.89 -8.24
C ILE A 250 27.69 32.65 -7.97
N ILE A 251 28.32 33.55 -7.20
CA ILE A 251 29.79 33.56 -7.05
C ILE A 251 30.21 32.71 -5.84
N GLY A 252 30.77 31.52 -6.08
CA GLY A 252 31.31 30.69 -5.00
C GLY A 252 30.55 29.38 -4.77
N ALA A 253 29.73 28.96 -5.73
CA ALA A 253 29.13 27.63 -5.78
C ALA A 253 30.13 26.51 -6.14
N SER A 254 31.43 26.80 -6.14
CA SER A 254 32.52 25.83 -6.32
C SER A 254 32.71 24.89 -5.12
N TYR A 255 32.07 25.18 -3.98
CA TYR A 255 31.93 24.25 -2.86
C TYR A 255 30.49 23.77 -2.78
N VAL A 256 30.35 22.48 -2.48
CA VAL A 256 29.13 21.69 -2.26
C VAL A 256 28.29 22.30 -1.13
N GLY A 257 27.72 23.48 -1.36
CA GLY A 257 26.84 24.17 -0.46
C GLY A 257 25.41 23.99 -0.91
N ASP A 258 24.50 23.80 0.04
CA ASP A 258 23.07 23.77 -0.20
C ASP A 258 22.58 25.16 -0.66
N TYR A 259 22.60 25.41 -1.97
CA TYR A 259 21.94 26.59 -2.56
C TYR A 259 20.52 26.19 -2.96
N THR A 260 19.55 27.06 -2.72
CA THR A 260 18.14 26.78 -2.99
C THR A 260 17.45 27.93 -3.70
N THR A 261 16.39 27.60 -4.43
CA THR A 261 15.51 28.57 -5.06
C THR A 261 14.06 28.21 -4.77
N SER A 262 13.21 29.22 -4.71
CA SER A 262 11.76 29.05 -4.66
C SER A 262 11.12 30.08 -5.58
N ILE A 263 10.00 29.73 -6.20
CA ILE A 263 9.32 30.57 -7.18
C ILE A 263 7.83 30.62 -6.89
N ALA A 264 7.24 31.80 -7.05
CA ALA A 264 5.81 32.01 -7.02
C ALA A 264 5.38 33.04 -8.07
N THR A 265 4.11 33.05 -8.42
CA THR A 265 3.52 34.04 -9.33
C THR A 265 2.52 34.92 -8.61
N ASP A 266 2.51 36.22 -8.92
CA ASP A 266 1.48 37.14 -8.43
C ASP A 266 0.16 37.03 -9.23
N SER A 267 -0.86 37.76 -8.79
CA SER A 267 -2.19 37.78 -9.42
C SER A 267 -2.19 38.24 -10.88
N SER A 268 -1.11 38.90 -11.33
CA SER A 268 -0.90 39.36 -12.70
C SER A 268 -0.01 38.44 -13.54
N GLY A 269 0.40 37.30 -12.97
CA GLY A 269 1.28 36.32 -13.61
C GLY A 269 2.75 36.75 -13.65
N LYS A 270 3.15 37.72 -12.83
CA LYS A 270 4.56 38.10 -12.70
C LYS A 270 5.26 37.17 -11.74
N VAL A 271 6.54 37.00 -11.96
CA VAL A 271 7.35 35.99 -11.31
C VAL A 271 8.12 36.62 -10.17
N HIS A 272 8.17 35.88 -9.05
CA HIS A 272 8.87 36.22 -7.82
C HIS A 272 9.73 35.02 -7.44
N ILE A 273 11.04 35.23 -7.30
CA ILE A 273 12.00 34.18 -6.99
C ILE A 273 12.76 34.58 -5.74
N SER A 274 12.78 33.71 -4.75
CA SER A 274 13.78 33.76 -3.68
C SER A 274 14.90 32.78 -4.01
N TYR A 275 16.13 33.17 -3.69
CA TYR A 275 17.29 32.32 -3.90
C TYR A 275 18.42 32.69 -2.96
N THR A 276 19.28 31.72 -2.68
CA THR A 276 20.51 31.95 -1.92
C THR A 276 21.66 32.27 -2.86
N ASP A 277 22.43 33.31 -2.57
CA ASP A 277 23.67 33.64 -3.28
C ASP A 277 24.84 33.71 -2.30
N GLY A 278 26.01 33.24 -2.70
CA GLY A 278 27.22 33.18 -1.89
C GLY A 278 28.22 34.25 -2.31
N ILE A 279 29.06 34.69 -1.38
CA ILE A 279 30.33 35.34 -1.74
C ILE A 279 31.46 34.71 -0.95
N SER A 280 32.46 34.19 -1.67
CA SER A 280 33.68 33.66 -1.08
C SER A 280 34.68 34.79 -0.77
N PHE A 281 34.86 35.13 0.51
CA PHE A 281 35.90 36.06 0.96
C PHE A 281 37.01 35.31 1.73
N GLY A 282 37.91 34.64 1.01
CA GLY A 282 38.99 33.87 1.62
C GLY A 282 38.50 32.54 2.23
N PRO A 283 38.88 32.16 3.47
CA PRO A 283 38.45 30.89 4.08
C PRO A 283 37.01 30.90 4.63
N TRP A 284 36.31 32.03 4.54
CA TRP A 284 34.95 32.20 5.04
C TRP A 284 33.96 32.29 3.88
N PHE A 285 32.85 31.55 4.01
CA PHE A 285 31.72 31.58 3.08
C PHE A 285 30.58 32.32 3.77
N ASN A 286 30.06 33.38 3.14
CA ASN A 286 28.81 34.01 3.56
C ASN A 286 27.74 33.76 2.49
N LYS A 287 26.54 33.36 2.91
CA LYS A 287 25.37 33.27 2.04
C LYS A 287 24.39 34.39 2.36
N SER A 288 23.74 34.87 1.33
CA SER A 288 22.71 35.90 1.39
C SER A 288 21.39 35.38 0.83
N LEU A 289 20.29 35.85 1.39
CA LEU A 289 18.96 35.65 0.83
C LEU A 289 18.69 36.77 -0.16
N ASN A 290 18.38 36.39 -1.39
CA ASN A 290 18.14 37.29 -2.50
C ASN A 290 16.74 37.09 -3.07
N TYR A 291 16.27 38.15 -3.71
CA TYR A 291 14.96 38.22 -4.32
C TYR A 291 15.06 38.78 -5.73
N ALA A 292 14.49 38.08 -6.69
CA ALA A 292 14.37 38.50 -8.09
C ALA A 292 12.89 38.57 -8.50
N THR A 293 12.51 39.60 -9.24
CA THR A 293 11.14 39.72 -9.78
C THR A 293 11.11 40.42 -11.13
N ASN A 294 10.14 40.06 -11.97
CA ASN A 294 9.86 40.75 -13.23
C ASN A 294 8.58 41.61 -13.21
N SER A 295 8.04 41.91 -12.02
CA SER A 295 6.77 42.64 -11.84
C SER A 295 6.76 44.03 -12.49
N SER A 296 7.91 44.71 -12.55
CA SER A 296 8.07 45.99 -13.27
C SER A 296 8.23 45.86 -14.79
N GLY A 297 8.11 44.65 -15.35
CA GLY A 297 8.32 44.36 -16.77
C GLY A 297 9.77 44.08 -17.18
N ILE A 298 10.71 44.19 -16.24
CA ILE A 298 12.12 43.79 -16.34
C ILE A 298 12.51 43.10 -15.04
N TRP A 299 13.52 42.23 -15.09
CA TRP A 299 14.08 41.62 -13.89
C TRP A 299 14.75 42.66 -12.99
N VAL A 300 14.39 42.63 -11.70
CA VAL A 300 14.95 43.46 -10.64
C VAL A 300 15.40 42.54 -9.51
N PHE A 301 16.57 42.81 -8.95
CA PHE A 301 17.22 42.00 -7.92
C PHE A 301 17.40 42.79 -6.62
N LYS A 302 17.31 42.10 -5.49
CA LYS A 302 17.50 42.70 -4.18
C LYS A 302 18.06 41.68 -3.18
N VAL A 303 19.13 42.06 -2.48
CA VAL A 303 19.58 41.37 -1.27
C VAL A 303 18.60 41.68 -0.15
N ILE A 304 17.99 40.65 0.42
CA ILE A 304 17.01 40.75 1.53
C ILE A 304 17.73 40.65 2.87
N ASP A 305 18.54 39.61 3.02
CA ASP A 305 19.34 39.37 4.21
C ASP A 305 20.77 39.00 3.79
N PRO A 306 21.77 39.88 3.97
CA PRO A 306 23.14 39.65 3.53
C PRO A 306 23.89 38.61 4.39
N ASP A 307 23.34 38.22 5.55
CA ASP A 307 23.98 37.31 6.50
C ASP A 307 23.17 36.00 6.67
N ALA A 308 22.29 35.68 5.72
CA ALA A 308 21.51 34.45 5.65
C ALA A 308 22.38 33.23 5.30
N ASN A 309 23.29 32.87 6.21
CA ASN A 309 24.29 31.81 6.09
C ASN A 309 23.69 30.40 5.96
N GLY A 310 22.36 30.28 5.93
CA GLY A 310 21.58 29.05 5.95
C GLY A 310 20.86 28.86 4.62
N SER A 311 20.54 27.61 4.37
CA SER A 311 20.62 27.07 3.02
C SER A 311 19.28 26.89 2.31
N TYR A 312 18.17 26.94 3.03
CA TYR A 312 16.86 26.59 2.50
C TYR A 312 15.90 27.77 2.57
N ASN A 313 15.15 28.00 1.49
CA ASN A 313 14.16 29.06 1.40
C ASN A 313 12.88 28.57 0.71
N SER A 314 11.76 29.19 1.03
CA SER A 314 10.47 29.00 0.38
C SER A 314 9.77 30.35 0.27
N ILE A 315 9.18 30.64 -0.90
CA ILE A 315 8.45 31.87 -1.19
C ILE A 315 6.99 31.58 -1.43
N ALA A 316 6.12 32.47 -0.96
CA ALA A 316 4.73 32.50 -1.34
C ALA A 316 4.24 33.96 -1.45
N ILE A 317 3.19 34.15 -2.23
CA ILE A 317 2.58 35.45 -2.53
C ILE A 317 1.17 35.44 -1.96
N ASP A 318 0.82 36.49 -1.22
CA ASP A 318 -0.52 36.61 -0.67
C ASP A 318 -1.52 37.19 -1.67
N SER A 319 -2.80 37.24 -1.29
CA SER A 319 -3.89 37.75 -2.13
C SER A 319 -3.78 39.24 -2.50
N SER A 320 -2.84 39.97 -1.89
CA SER A 320 -2.54 41.38 -2.17
C SER A 320 -1.22 41.57 -2.92
N ASP A 321 -0.69 40.49 -3.53
CA ASP A 321 0.59 40.46 -4.25
C ASP A 321 1.80 40.83 -3.39
N ARG A 322 1.71 40.63 -2.07
CA ARG A 322 2.82 40.84 -1.14
C ARG A 322 3.62 39.54 -1.02
N VAL A 323 4.92 39.69 -0.81
CA VAL A 323 5.89 38.60 -0.84
C VAL A 323 6.20 38.15 0.58
N HIS A 324 6.22 36.84 0.79
CA HIS A 324 6.49 36.17 2.05
C HIS A 324 7.56 35.11 1.81
N ILE A 325 8.66 35.13 2.58
CA ILE A 325 9.77 34.20 2.44
C ILE A 325 10.09 33.59 3.80
N GLY A 326 10.00 32.28 3.92
CA GLY A 326 10.54 31.51 5.05
C GLY A 326 11.93 30.98 4.70
N TYR A 327 12.90 31.12 5.60
CA TYR A 327 14.27 30.66 5.34
C TYR A 327 15.03 30.32 6.63
N THR A 328 16.13 29.59 6.51
CA THR A 328 17.01 29.27 7.65
C THR A 328 18.33 30.03 7.58
N GLU A 329 18.93 30.37 8.73
CA GLU A 329 20.22 31.09 8.83
C GLU A 329 21.32 30.20 9.45
N GLY A 330 22.44 29.95 8.78
CA GLY A 330 23.27 28.76 9.04
C GLY A 330 24.22 28.77 10.24
N ALA A 331 24.52 29.89 10.89
CA ALA A 331 25.43 29.90 12.05
C ALA A 331 24.72 29.49 13.35
N ASP A 332 23.44 29.87 13.48
CA ASP A 332 22.56 29.55 14.62
C ASP A 332 21.35 28.69 14.19
N THR A 333 21.19 28.42 12.88
CA THR A 333 20.07 27.72 12.19
C THR A 333 18.66 28.20 12.53
N ALA A 334 18.53 29.44 12.99
CA ALA A 334 17.23 30.02 13.28
C ALA A 334 16.32 29.99 12.04
N LEU A 335 15.05 29.66 12.26
CA LEU A 335 14.01 29.88 11.27
C LEU A 335 13.68 31.37 11.25
N LYS A 336 13.73 31.98 10.07
CA LYS A 336 13.44 33.38 9.84
C LYS A 336 12.33 33.56 8.81
N TYR A 337 11.68 34.72 8.89
CA TYR A 337 10.66 35.14 7.97
C TYR A 337 10.98 36.54 7.44
N ALA A 338 10.81 36.73 6.13
CA ALA A 338 10.97 38.02 5.47
C ALA A 338 9.74 38.40 4.64
N THR A 339 9.34 39.66 4.67
CA THR A 339 8.23 40.16 3.85
C THR A 339 8.38 41.61 3.43
N ASN A 340 7.79 41.96 2.29
CA ASN A 340 7.66 43.34 1.83
C ASN A 340 6.26 43.94 2.10
N SER A 341 5.44 43.28 2.93
CA SER A 341 4.03 43.63 3.13
C SER A 341 3.77 45.03 3.68
N PHE A 342 4.79 45.66 4.28
CA PHE A 342 4.73 47.01 4.85
C PHE A 342 5.39 48.08 3.96
N GLY A 343 5.62 47.77 2.68
CA GLY A 343 6.25 48.66 1.69
C GLY A 343 7.79 48.68 1.75
N LEU A 344 8.38 48.15 2.82
CA LEU A 344 9.81 47.84 2.93
C LEU A 344 9.96 46.36 3.31
N TRP A 345 11.13 45.80 2.98
CA TRP A 345 11.48 44.46 3.43
C TRP A 345 11.76 44.48 4.92
N GLN A 346 11.11 43.58 5.64
CA GLN A 346 11.32 43.31 7.05
C GLN A 346 11.74 41.85 7.21
N VAL A 347 12.57 41.60 8.21
CA VAL A 347 13.10 40.28 8.56
C VAL A 347 12.89 40.10 10.05
N GLU A 348 12.41 38.93 10.44
CA GLU A 348 12.23 38.54 11.83
C GLU A 348 12.66 37.09 12.09
N VAL A 349 12.87 36.79 13.36
CA VAL A 349 13.20 35.45 13.84
C VAL A 349 11.90 34.78 14.29
N VAL A 350 11.61 33.63 13.69
CA VAL A 350 10.42 32.81 13.99
C VAL A 350 10.72 31.83 15.11
N ASP A 351 11.80 31.06 14.96
CA ASP A 351 12.26 30.07 15.93
C ASP A 351 13.79 30.11 16.02
N ASN A 352 14.32 30.35 17.21
CA ASN A 352 15.76 30.30 17.53
C ASN A 352 16.06 29.36 18.68
N THR A 353 15.12 28.49 19.04
CA THR A 353 15.22 27.63 20.22
C THR A 353 16.03 26.37 19.97
N VAL A 354 16.47 26.14 18.73
CA VAL A 354 17.10 24.88 18.30
C VAL A 354 18.31 25.13 17.39
N ASP A 355 19.30 24.24 17.51
CA ASP A 355 20.62 24.36 16.87
C ASP A 355 20.64 23.89 15.40
N VAL A 356 19.58 23.22 14.89
CA VAL A 356 19.47 22.85 13.45
C VAL A 356 18.01 22.77 12.91
N CYS A 357 17.47 23.87 12.36
CA CYS A 357 16.26 23.88 11.50
C CYS A 357 16.57 23.65 10.02
N LEU A 358 15.78 22.81 9.32
CA LEU A 358 15.96 22.50 7.90
C LEU A 358 14.63 22.53 7.12
N TYR A 359 14.74 22.77 5.81
CA TYR A 359 13.67 22.63 4.81
C TYR A 359 12.37 23.41 5.13
N PRO A 360 12.43 24.72 5.39
CA PRO A 360 11.23 25.51 5.59
C PRO A 360 10.37 25.51 4.32
N SER A 361 9.08 25.30 4.48
CA SER A 361 8.07 25.55 3.46
C SER A 361 7.05 26.53 4.00
N ILE A 362 6.64 27.50 3.17
CA ILE A 362 5.73 28.58 3.56
C ILE A 362 4.41 28.53 2.78
N ALA A 363 3.30 28.81 3.47
CA ALA A 363 1.99 29.06 2.89
C ALA A 363 1.33 30.26 3.58
N ILE A 364 0.36 30.88 2.90
CA ILE A 364 -0.43 31.99 3.43
C ILE A 364 -1.90 31.61 3.32
N ASP A 365 -2.62 31.64 4.44
CA ASP A 365 -4.04 31.34 4.45
C ASP A 365 -4.88 32.45 3.78
N PRO A 366 -6.17 32.20 3.50
CA PRO A 366 -7.06 33.22 2.92
C PRO A 366 -7.23 34.49 3.77
N LEU A 367 -6.88 34.45 5.07
CA LEU A 367 -6.93 35.60 5.99
C LEU A 367 -5.62 36.41 5.99
N GLY A 368 -4.57 35.90 5.34
CA GLY A 368 -3.26 36.55 5.23
C GLY A 368 -2.28 36.16 6.34
N TYR A 369 -2.57 35.15 7.14
CA TYR A 369 -1.65 34.63 8.14
C TYR A 369 -0.66 33.65 7.50
N VAL A 370 0.55 33.66 8.02
CA VAL A 370 1.69 32.90 7.53
C VAL A 370 1.78 31.58 8.28
N HIS A 371 2.08 30.53 7.54
CA HIS A 371 2.25 29.18 8.02
C HIS A 371 3.58 28.63 7.50
N LEU A 372 4.39 28.10 8.42
CA LEU A 372 5.70 27.52 8.12
C LEU A 372 5.72 26.08 8.63
N SER A 373 6.15 25.15 7.78
CA SER A 373 6.57 23.81 8.21
C SER A 373 8.08 23.71 8.11
N TYR A 374 8.72 23.05 9.06
CA TYR A 374 10.18 22.88 9.08
C TYR A 374 10.57 21.68 9.90
N TYR A 375 11.73 21.10 9.57
CA TYR A 375 12.29 19.98 10.29
C TYR A 375 13.28 20.46 11.34
N ASP A 376 12.99 20.17 12.61
CA ASP A 376 13.91 20.33 13.72
C ASP A 376 14.76 19.06 13.83
N SER A 377 15.93 19.12 13.20
CA SER A 377 16.82 17.95 13.15
C SER A 377 17.57 17.69 14.45
N SER A 378 17.61 18.64 15.38
CA SER A 378 18.17 18.44 16.72
C SER A 378 17.28 17.55 17.58
N ASN A 379 15.95 17.71 17.46
CA ASN A 379 14.96 16.92 18.20
C ASN A 379 14.30 15.82 17.37
N THR A 380 14.57 15.76 16.06
CA THR A 380 13.94 14.85 15.10
C THR A 380 12.42 15.05 15.00
N ASP A 381 11.98 16.30 15.05
CA ASP A 381 10.57 16.68 15.05
C ASP A 381 10.20 17.42 13.75
N LEU A 382 9.02 17.13 13.19
CA LEU A 382 8.38 18.03 12.23
C LEU A 382 7.65 19.09 13.03
N LYS A 383 8.02 20.36 12.82
CA LYS A 383 7.40 21.50 13.48
C LYS A 383 6.58 22.33 12.50
N TYR A 384 5.62 23.02 13.08
CA TYR A 384 4.74 23.94 12.42
C TYR A 384 4.71 25.26 13.19
N ALA A 385 4.88 26.38 12.51
CA ALA A 385 4.82 27.72 13.07
C ALA A 385 3.79 28.59 12.34
N THR A 386 3.08 29.44 13.06
CA THR A 386 2.16 30.42 12.48
C THR A 386 2.13 31.73 13.25
N ASN A 387 1.88 32.83 12.54
CA ASN A 387 1.60 34.13 13.15
C ASN A 387 0.09 34.41 13.28
N ARG A 388 -0.77 33.40 13.02
CA ARG A 388 -2.20 33.47 13.30
C ARG A 388 -2.38 33.65 14.82
N PRO A 389 -3.04 34.73 15.27
CA PRO A 389 -3.36 34.88 16.68
C PRO A 389 -4.35 33.78 17.09
N VAL A 390 -4.19 33.27 18.30
CA VAL A 390 -5.19 32.38 18.89
C VAL A 390 -6.50 33.13 19.02
N ASP A 391 -7.58 32.60 18.44
CA ASP A 391 -8.90 33.20 18.55
C ASP A 391 -9.44 33.11 20.00
N LEU A 392 -9.98 34.22 20.46
CA LEU A 392 -10.61 34.36 21.78
C LEU A 392 -12.14 34.45 21.67
N PHE A 393 -12.67 34.48 20.45
CA PHE A 393 -14.10 34.55 20.19
C PHE A 393 -14.61 33.19 19.75
N ASP A 394 -15.76 32.82 20.31
CA ASP A 394 -16.53 31.63 19.92
C ASP A 394 -17.26 31.98 18.63
N ASN A 395 -16.69 31.55 17.51
CA ASN A 395 -17.10 31.98 16.17
C ASN A 395 -18.30 31.19 15.64
N ASP A 396 -18.53 29.98 16.15
CA ASP A 396 -19.64 29.12 15.75
C ASP A 396 -20.77 28.99 16.78
N GLY A 397 -20.54 29.47 18.01
CA GLY A 397 -21.52 29.58 19.08
C GLY A 397 -21.73 28.30 19.89
N ASP A 398 -20.80 27.35 19.88
CA ASP A 398 -20.90 26.10 20.63
C ASP A 398 -20.45 26.20 22.10
N GLY A 399 -19.83 27.33 22.48
CA GLY A 399 -19.38 27.65 23.83
C GLY A 399 -17.90 27.34 24.10
N TYR A 400 -17.16 26.86 23.10
CA TYR A 400 -15.71 26.74 23.13
C TYR A 400 -15.07 27.79 22.20
N THR A 401 -13.77 28.02 22.36
CA THR A 401 -12.98 28.95 21.51
C THR A 401 -11.67 28.26 21.19
N GLU A 402 -10.95 28.70 20.16
CA GLU A 402 -9.62 28.16 19.83
C GLU A 402 -8.69 28.21 21.06
N SER A 403 -8.74 29.28 21.84
CA SER A 403 -7.96 29.42 23.09
C SER A 403 -8.32 28.44 24.19
N GLN A 404 -9.54 27.90 24.16
CA GLN A 404 -10.03 26.90 25.10
C GLN A 404 -9.76 25.47 24.64
N GLY A 405 -9.18 25.29 23.45
CA GLY A 405 -8.89 23.97 22.88
C GLY A 405 -9.92 23.49 21.87
N ASP A 406 -10.77 24.39 21.36
CA ASP A 406 -11.59 24.10 20.19
C ASP A 406 -10.69 23.95 18.95
N CYS A 407 -10.71 22.75 18.37
CA CYS A 407 -9.92 22.43 17.21
C CYS A 407 -10.56 22.94 15.91
N ASN A 408 -11.85 23.29 15.88
CA ASN A 408 -12.50 23.96 14.75
C ASN A 408 -13.60 24.94 15.20
N ASP A 409 -13.17 26.12 15.64
CA ASP A 409 -14.02 27.27 16.04
C ASP A 409 -14.94 27.81 14.91
N GLY A 410 -14.90 27.21 13.71
CA GLY A 410 -15.83 27.50 12.61
C GLY A 410 -16.93 26.47 12.44
N ASN A 411 -16.94 25.40 13.24
CA ASN A 411 -17.84 24.27 13.11
C ASN A 411 -18.33 23.76 14.48
N PRO A 412 -19.61 24.03 14.85
CA PRO A 412 -20.12 23.81 16.21
C PRO A 412 -20.32 22.31 16.55
N ALA A 413 -19.96 21.42 15.62
CA ALA A 413 -19.96 19.98 15.81
C ALA A 413 -18.59 19.43 16.23
N ILE A 414 -17.53 20.24 16.19
CA ILE A 414 -16.15 19.86 16.48
C ILE A 414 -15.66 20.74 17.61
N ASN A 415 -15.64 20.22 18.84
CA ASN A 415 -15.23 20.91 20.05
C ASN A 415 -15.01 19.91 21.19
N LEU A 416 -14.40 20.35 22.29
CA LEU A 416 -14.13 19.52 23.47
C LEU A 416 -15.36 18.83 24.10
N GLY A 417 -16.57 19.28 23.81
CA GLY A 417 -17.83 18.71 24.29
C GLY A 417 -18.52 17.74 23.32
N ALA A 418 -18.00 17.58 22.09
CA ALA A 418 -18.60 16.73 21.08
C ALA A 418 -18.31 15.23 21.28
N SER A 419 -18.95 14.38 20.49
CA SER A 419 -18.91 12.92 20.64
C SER A 419 -18.31 12.28 19.40
N ASP A 420 -17.16 11.64 19.57
CA ASP A 420 -16.43 10.99 18.48
C ASP A 420 -16.83 9.50 18.30
N THR A 421 -18.13 9.26 18.10
CA THR A 421 -18.69 7.89 17.97
C THR A 421 -18.97 7.48 16.53
N THR A 422 -18.77 8.40 15.60
CA THR A 422 -18.89 8.16 14.17
C THR A 422 -17.59 7.60 13.61
N CYS A 423 -17.63 7.03 12.40
CA CYS A 423 -16.44 6.59 11.69
C CYS A 423 -16.33 7.41 10.40
N ASN A 424 -15.86 8.64 10.54
CA ASN A 424 -15.74 9.62 9.46
C ASN A 424 -14.33 10.21 9.36
N GLY A 425 -13.42 9.85 10.26
CA GLY A 425 -12.04 10.33 10.25
C GLY A 425 -11.89 11.76 10.76
N ILE A 426 -12.90 12.28 11.48
CA ILE A 426 -12.90 13.59 12.11
C ILE A 426 -12.74 13.37 13.62
N ASP A 427 -11.88 14.14 14.25
CA ASP A 427 -11.77 14.20 15.71
C ASP A 427 -12.77 15.25 16.20
N GLU A 428 -14.02 14.85 16.42
CA GLU A 428 -15.03 15.82 16.86
C GLU A 428 -14.74 16.36 18.26
N ASN A 429 -14.13 15.56 19.15
CA ASN A 429 -13.98 15.94 20.55
C ASN A 429 -12.63 16.61 20.88
N CYS A 430 -11.83 16.90 19.84
CA CYS A 430 -10.51 17.52 19.91
C CYS A 430 -9.54 16.78 20.87
N SER A 431 -9.63 15.45 20.94
CA SER A 431 -8.75 14.63 21.79
C SER A 431 -7.36 14.39 21.20
N GLY A 432 -7.18 14.68 19.90
CA GLY A 432 -5.98 14.42 19.13
C GLY A 432 -5.95 13.05 18.46
N ALA A 433 -7.02 12.27 18.55
CA ALA A 433 -7.28 11.06 17.76
C ALA A 433 -8.65 11.21 17.10
N ALA A 434 -8.84 10.62 15.92
CA ALA A 434 -10.14 10.59 15.25
C ALA A 434 -10.79 9.21 15.44
N ASP A 435 -12.11 9.19 15.57
CA ASP A 435 -12.96 8.00 15.70
C ASP A 435 -12.63 7.12 16.92
N GLU A 436 -11.95 7.61 17.97
CA GLU A 436 -11.53 6.79 19.11
C GLU A 436 -12.68 6.37 20.03
N GLY A 437 -13.83 7.06 19.92
CA GLY A 437 -15.08 6.66 20.54
C GLY A 437 -15.91 5.67 19.72
N TYR A 438 -15.47 5.29 18.50
CA TYR A 438 -16.18 4.32 17.67
C TYR A 438 -16.18 2.92 18.30
N VAL A 439 -17.36 2.32 18.45
CA VAL A 439 -17.52 0.99 19.03
C VAL A 439 -17.74 -0.05 17.92
N PRO A 440 -16.81 -1.01 17.72
CA PRO A 440 -16.97 -2.03 16.68
C PRO A 440 -18.21 -2.90 16.88
N THR A 441 -18.96 -3.13 15.81
CA THR A 441 -20.17 -3.99 15.85
C THR A 441 -19.87 -5.37 15.27
N PRO A 442 -20.27 -6.48 15.92
CA PRO A 442 -20.07 -7.83 15.38
C PRO A 442 -20.75 -8.06 14.02
N THR A 443 -20.09 -8.79 13.13
CA THR A 443 -20.59 -9.19 11.81
C THR A 443 -20.46 -10.71 11.63
N ASN A 444 -21.29 -11.30 10.76
CA ASN A 444 -21.24 -12.73 10.42
C ASN A 444 -21.23 -12.88 8.91
N CYS A 445 -20.50 -13.87 8.40
CA CYS A 445 -20.37 -14.15 6.98
C CYS A 445 -20.09 -15.64 6.74
N GLY A 446 -20.14 -16.08 5.49
CA GLY A 446 -20.00 -17.49 5.13
C GLY A 446 -21.27 -18.30 5.34
N ILE A 447 -21.27 -19.51 4.77
CA ILE A 447 -22.36 -20.50 4.82
C ILE A 447 -21.73 -21.82 5.28
N GLY A 448 -22.51 -22.69 5.94
CA GLY A 448 -22.04 -24.01 6.35
C GLY A 448 -20.84 -23.94 7.31
N GLU A 449 -19.85 -24.79 7.09
CA GLU A 449 -18.60 -24.82 7.86
C GLU A 449 -17.67 -23.64 7.53
N CYS A 450 -17.95 -22.87 6.48
CA CYS A 450 -17.28 -21.59 6.21
C CYS A 450 -17.86 -20.41 6.99
N ALA A 451 -18.91 -20.64 7.80
CA ALA A 451 -19.45 -19.62 8.67
C ALA A 451 -18.35 -19.05 9.58
N SER A 452 -18.22 -17.73 9.56
CA SER A 452 -17.18 -16.98 10.25
C SER A 452 -17.80 -15.74 10.89
N THR A 453 -17.12 -15.23 11.90
CA THR A 453 -17.52 -14.02 12.63
C THR A 453 -16.43 -12.98 12.47
N GLY A 454 -16.82 -11.74 12.22
CA GLY A 454 -15.94 -10.59 12.18
C GLY A 454 -16.51 -9.43 12.99
N GLN A 455 -15.96 -8.25 12.73
CA GLN A 455 -16.44 -6.98 13.26
C GLN A 455 -16.38 -5.92 12.17
N LEU A 456 -17.35 -5.01 12.19
CA LEU A 456 -17.29 -3.74 11.46
C LEU A 456 -16.49 -2.75 12.31
N ILE A 457 -15.21 -2.58 11.96
CA ILE A 457 -14.27 -1.68 12.64
C ILE A 457 -14.19 -0.34 11.91
N CYS A 458 -13.73 0.72 12.59
CA CYS A 458 -13.35 1.94 11.89
C CYS A 458 -11.88 1.87 11.48
N GLN A 459 -11.60 2.09 10.18
CA GLN A 459 -10.24 2.14 9.66
C GLN A 459 -10.11 3.34 8.72
N ASN A 460 -9.28 4.32 9.09
CA ASN A 460 -9.03 5.54 8.32
C ASN A 460 -10.32 6.31 7.94
N GLY A 461 -11.24 6.51 8.90
CA GLY A 461 -12.50 7.21 8.67
C GLY A 461 -13.50 6.48 7.78
N SER A 462 -13.36 5.16 7.64
CA SER A 462 -14.30 4.32 6.89
C SER A 462 -14.58 3.00 7.62
N PRO A 463 -15.86 2.59 7.74
CA PRO A 463 -16.19 1.29 8.31
C PRO A 463 -15.67 0.15 7.41
N VAL A 464 -14.88 -0.75 7.99
CA VAL A 464 -14.32 -1.94 7.32
C VAL A 464 -14.84 -3.19 8.00
N ASP A 465 -15.49 -4.07 7.23
CA ASP A 465 -15.92 -5.38 7.73
C ASP A 465 -14.75 -6.36 7.67
N THR A 466 -14.35 -6.86 8.83
CA THR A 466 -13.25 -7.84 8.97
C THR A 466 -13.72 -9.28 8.75
N CYS A 467 -15.02 -9.51 8.56
CA CYS A 467 -15.54 -10.86 8.35
C CYS A 467 -15.09 -11.41 6.99
N THR A 468 -14.25 -12.44 7.05
CA THR A 468 -13.85 -13.22 5.87
C THR A 468 -14.42 -14.64 6.02
N PRO A 469 -15.20 -15.15 5.04
CA PRO A 469 -15.67 -16.53 5.04
C PRO A 469 -14.52 -17.54 5.12
N GLY A 470 -14.78 -18.67 5.77
CA GLY A 470 -13.86 -19.83 5.75
C GLY A 470 -13.58 -20.31 4.33
N GLN A 471 -12.48 -21.04 4.15
CA GLN A 471 -12.14 -21.62 2.85
C GLN A 471 -12.97 -22.89 2.61
N PRO A 472 -13.66 -23.01 1.47
CA PRO A 472 -14.45 -24.19 1.14
C PRO A 472 -13.55 -25.42 1.03
N GLN A 473 -13.99 -26.53 1.60
CA GLN A 473 -13.33 -27.83 1.52
C GLN A 473 -14.20 -28.80 0.73
N PRO A 474 -13.65 -29.82 0.05
CA PRO A 474 -14.49 -30.83 -0.60
C PRO A 474 -15.45 -31.50 0.39
N GLU A 475 -16.67 -31.74 -0.06
CA GLU A 475 -17.71 -32.45 0.70
C GLU A 475 -17.23 -33.80 1.25
N VAL A 476 -17.62 -34.07 2.49
CA VAL A 476 -17.44 -35.34 3.19
C VAL A 476 -18.80 -35.76 3.72
N CYS A 477 -19.10 -37.06 3.66
CA CYS A 477 -20.37 -37.58 4.14
C CYS A 477 -20.44 -37.52 5.67
N ASP A 478 -20.81 -36.36 6.23
CA ASP A 478 -20.81 -36.08 7.66
C ASP A 478 -21.97 -35.18 8.11
N ASN A 479 -22.94 -34.92 7.23
CA ASN A 479 -24.10 -34.06 7.45
C ASN A 479 -23.72 -32.59 7.73
N LYS A 480 -22.62 -32.14 7.12
CA LYS A 480 -22.21 -30.74 7.10
C LYS A 480 -22.06 -30.26 5.66
N ASP A 481 -22.00 -28.94 5.53
CA ASP A 481 -21.75 -28.23 4.28
C ASP A 481 -20.28 -27.78 4.34
N ASN A 482 -19.37 -28.63 3.86
CA ASN A 482 -17.93 -28.42 3.91
C ASN A 482 -17.44 -27.50 2.79
N ASP A 483 -18.10 -27.54 1.63
CA ASP A 483 -17.75 -26.77 0.43
C ASP A 483 -18.48 -25.43 0.35
N CYS A 484 -19.41 -25.21 1.28
CA CYS A 484 -20.03 -23.94 1.60
C CYS A 484 -20.90 -23.38 0.47
N ASP A 485 -21.48 -24.27 -0.33
CA ASP A 485 -22.37 -23.93 -1.43
C ASP A 485 -23.85 -23.79 -0.99
N GLY A 486 -24.14 -24.13 0.28
CA GLY A 486 -25.45 -24.07 0.90
C GLY A 486 -26.25 -25.36 0.83
N PHE A 487 -25.69 -26.45 0.31
CA PHE A 487 -26.24 -27.79 0.34
C PHE A 487 -25.39 -28.69 1.25
N THR A 488 -25.99 -29.75 1.77
CA THR A 488 -25.33 -30.66 2.73
C THR A 488 -25.14 -32.01 2.07
N ASP A 489 -23.92 -32.56 2.12
CA ASP A 489 -23.54 -33.86 1.57
C ASP A 489 -23.97 -34.06 0.09
N ASP A 490 -23.94 -33.02 -0.73
CA ASP A 490 -24.42 -33.12 -2.11
C ASP A 490 -23.41 -33.84 -3.03
N ASN A 491 -23.92 -34.54 -4.04
CA ASN A 491 -23.12 -35.21 -5.07
C ASN A 491 -22.10 -36.25 -4.55
N LEU A 492 -22.22 -36.71 -3.29
CA LEU A 492 -21.35 -37.72 -2.70
C LEU A 492 -21.80 -39.16 -3.01
N THR A 493 -20.92 -39.91 -3.67
CA THR A 493 -21.08 -41.35 -3.95
C THR A 493 -19.78 -42.11 -3.69
N ARG A 494 -19.88 -43.37 -3.28
CA ARG A 494 -18.72 -44.27 -3.19
C ARG A 494 -19.04 -45.66 -3.70
N SER A 495 -18.03 -46.35 -4.22
CA SER A 495 -18.15 -47.72 -4.72
C SER A 495 -18.20 -48.74 -3.58
N THR A 496 -19.11 -49.71 -3.68
CA THR A 496 -19.22 -50.87 -2.80
C THR A 496 -19.01 -52.18 -3.57
N SER A 497 -18.75 -53.26 -2.86
CA SER A 497 -18.64 -54.61 -3.43
C SER A 497 -19.32 -55.62 -2.53
N CYS A 498 -20.04 -56.56 -3.14
CA CYS A 498 -20.83 -57.59 -2.45
C CYS A 498 -20.80 -58.90 -3.24
N GLY A 499 -21.14 -60.01 -2.58
CA GLY A 499 -21.04 -61.35 -3.16
C GLY A 499 -19.63 -61.94 -3.05
N ILE A 500 -19.56 -63.25 -3.22
CA ILE A 500 -18.32 -64.05 -3.18
C ILE A 500 -18.21 -64.77 -4.54
N GLY A 501 -16.98 -65.05 -4.97
CA GLY A 501 -16.76 -65.79 -6.22
C GLY A 501 -17.32 -65.07 -7.45
N GLU A 502 -17.99 -65.83 -8.33
CA GLU A 502 -18.62 -65.30 -9.54
C GLU A 502 -19.90 -64.47 -9.25
N CYS A 503 -20.39 -64.51 -8.01
CA CYS A 503 -21.46 -63.62 -7.55
C CYS A 503 -20.94 -62.24 -7.13
N ALA A 504 -19.63 -62.00 -7.16
CA ALA A 504 -19.08 -60.68 -6.88
C ALA A 504 -19.69 -59.63 -7.82
N ARG A 505 -20.29 -58.59 -7.23
CA ARG A 505 -20.84 -57.42 -7.93
C ARG A 505 -20.28 -56.16 -7.29
N THR A 506 -20.31 -55.08 -8.07
CA THR A 506 -20.03 -53.73 -7.58
C THR A 506 -21.34 -52.96 -7.50
N GLY A 507 -21.45 -52.12 -6.49
CA GLY A 507 -22.54 -51.18 -6.30
C GLY A 507 -22.02 -49.79 -6.00
N ILE A 508 -22.95 -48.91 -5.71
CA ILE A 508 -22.71 -47.55 -5.27
C ILE A 508 -23.58 -47.30 -4.05
N GLU A 509 -22.99 -46.69 -3.02
CA GLU A 509 -23.69 -46.02 -1.91
C GLU A 509 -23.75 -44.52 -2.18
N THR A 510 -24.87 -43.91 -1.82
CA THR A 510 -25.08 -42.46 -1.83
C THR A 510 -25.02 -41.95 -0.40
N CYS A 511 -24.39 -40.81 -0.17
CA CYS A 511 -24.49 -40.18 1.14
C CYS A 511 -25.92 -39.65 1.35
N THR A 512 -26.51 -39.91 2.51
CA THR A 512 -27.80 -39.35 2.91
C THR A 512 -27.77 -39.09 4.41
N SER A 513 -27.91 -37.82 4.81
CA SER A 513 -27.90 -37.40 6.22
C SER A 513 -26.62 -37.80 6.97
N GLY A 514 -25.44 -37.65 6.36
CA GLY A 514 -24.15 -37.98 6.95
C GLY A 514 -23.84 -39.47 7.08
N GLU A 515 -24.68 -40.35 6.53
CA GLU A 515 -24.43 -41.78 6.48
C GLU A 515 -24.46 -42.29 5.04
N TRP A 516 -23.60 -43.25 4.74
CA TRP A 516 -23.61 -43.94 3.46
C TRP A 516 -24.77 -44.93 3.44
N ASP A 517 -25.74 -44.71 2.56
CA ASP A 517 -26.97 -45.48 2.44
C ASP A 517 -27.31 -45.77 0.97
N ASN A 518 -28.44 -46.45 0.72
CA ASN A 518 -28.93 -46.86 -0.58
C ASN A 518 -27.90 -47.69 -1.37
N ASP A 519 -27.21 -48.62 -0.71
CA ASP A 519 -26.28 -49.51 -1.39
C ASP A 519 -27.00 -50.29 -2.48
N THR A 520 -26.63 -49.99 -3.73
CA THR A 520 -27.18 -50.65 -4.91
C THR A 520 -26.55 -52.01 -5.19
N CYS A 521 -25.55 -52.41 -4.39
CA CYS A 521 -24.88 -53.70 -4.57
C CYS A 521 -25.81 -54.86 -4.24
N THR A 522 -26.21 -55.60 -5.27
CA THR A 522 -26.95 -56.85 -5.13
C THR A 522 -26.04 -57.98 -5.62
N PRO A 523 -25.73 -59.00 -4.79
CA PRO A 523 -24.93 -60.14 -5.23
C PRO A 523 -25.50 -60.82 -6.47
N GLY A 524 -24.62 -61.36 -7.31
CA GLY A 524 -25.02 -62.19 -8.45
C GLY A 524 -25.86 -63.40 -8.00
N GLN A 525 -26.70 -63.90 -8.89
CA GLN A 525 -27.42 -65.14 -8.63
C GLN A 525 -26.44 -66.31 -8.70
N PRO A 526 -26.38 -67.19 -7.67
CA PRO A 526 -25.51 -68.34 -7.69
C PRO A 526 -25.96 -69.34 -8.75
N GLN A 527 -24.98 -69.97 -9.40
CA GLN A 527 -25.18 -71.09 -10.32
C GLN A 527 -24.75 -72.37 -9.64
N ALA A 528 -25.34 -73.52 -9.97
CA ALA A 528 -24.98 -74.76 -9.29
C ALA A 528 -23.55 -75.20 -9.61
N GLU A 529 -22.73 -75.43 -8.58
CA GLU A 529 -21.37 -75.94 -8.68
C GLU A 529 -21.37 -77.47 -8.62
N GLY A 530 -21.76 -78.10 -9.72
CA GLY A 530 -21.84 -79.56 -9.80
C GLY A 530 -22.99 -80.07 -10.66
N PRO A 531 -23.26 -81.39 -10.63
CA PRO A 531 -22.56 -82.44 -9.86
C PRO A 531 -21.15 -82.76 -10.41
N TYR A 532 -20.29 -83.44 -9.64
CA TYR A 532 -18.88 -83.87 -9.93
C TYR A 532 -18.35 -83.91 -11.38
N SER A 533 -19.14 -84.34 -12.36
CA SER A 533 -18.75 -84.41 -13.77
C SER A 533 -19.12 -83.17 -14.60
N ASN A 534 -19.68 -82.13 -13.97
CA ASN A 534 -20.03 -80.88 -14.60
C ASN A 534 -18.76 -80.05 -14.83
N GLN A 535 -18.76 -79.26 -15.91
CA GLN A 535 -17.65 -78.40 -16.27
C GLN A 535 -17.36 -77.35 -15.17
N THR A 536 -18.38 -76.97 -14.40
CA THR A 536 -18.29 -76.08 -13.22
C THR A 536 -17.46 -76.66 -12.07
N CYS A 537 -17.04 -77.93 -12.13
CA CYS A 537 -16.17 -78.57 -11.12
C CYS A 537 -14.69 -78.61 -11.55
N SER A 538 -14.33 -77.89 -12.60
CA SER A 538 -12.97 -77.89 -13.15
C SER A 538 -12.55 -76.56 -13.77
N ASP A 539 -13.32 -75.50 -13.53
CA ASP A 539 -13.14 -74.19 -14.15
C ASP A 539 -12.52 -73.15 -13.21
N THR A 540 -12.14 -73.55 -12.00
CA THR A 540 -11.50 -72.74 -10.95
C THR A 540 -12.37 -71.60 -10.43
N ARG A 541 -13.68 -71.68 -10.66
CA ARG A 541 -14.65 -70.63 -10.30
C ARG A 541 -15.61 -71.13 -9.23
N ASP A 542 -15.83 -70.26 -8.25
CA ASP A 542 -16.85 -70.40 -7.21
C ASP A 542 -18.18 -69.96 -7.83
N ASN A 543 -18.86 -70.93 -8.44
CA ASN A 543 -20.04 -70.75 -9.26
C ASN A 543 -21.30 -70.67 -8.39
N ASP A 544 -21.33 -71.37 -7.25
CA ASP A 544 -22.46 -71.34 -6.30
C ASP A 544 -22.29 -70.35 -5.16
N CYS A 545 -21.15 -69.66 -5.13
CA CYS A 545 -20.85 -68.48 -4.35
C CYS A 545 -20.81 -68.75 -2.84
N ASP A 546 -20.41 -69.96 -2.46
CA ASP A 546 -20.27 -70.40 -1.08
C ASP A 546 -18.84 -70.20 -0.52
N GLY A 547 -17.91 -69.76 -1.38
CA GLY A 547 -16.51 -69.48 -1.06
C GLY A 547 -15.55 -70.64 -1.31
N LEU A 548 -16.01 -71.74 -1.89
CA LEU A 548 -15.20 -72.89 -2.31
C LEU A 548 -15.15 -72.99 -3.84
N THR A 549 -14.16 -73.69 -4.38
CA THR A 549 -14.00 -73.87 -5.84
C THR A 549 -13.69 -75.32 -6.17
N ASP A 550 -14.34 -75.86 -7.19
CA ASP A 550 -14.08 -77.16 -7.81
C ASP A 550 -13.92 -78.29 -6.78
N THR A 551 -12.77 -78.97 -6.77
CA THR A 551 -12.48 -80.11 -5.87
C THR A 551 -12.47 -79.77 -4.38
N ALA A 552 -12.49 -78.47 -4.02
CA ALA A 552 -12.67 -78.04 -2.64
C ALA A 552 -14.15 -77.99 -2.23
N ASP A 553 -15.08 -77.91 -3.18
CA ASP A 553 -16.52 -78.00 -2.96
C ASP A 553 -16.98 -79.47 -2.93
N ASN A 554 -17.82 -79.79 -1.93
CA ASN A 554 -18.41 -81.11 -1.72
C ASN A 554 -19.38 -81.54 -2.83
N ASN A 555 -19.99 -80.59 -3.56
CA ASN A 555 -20.85 -80.86 -4.72
C ASN A 555 -20.05 -81.33 -5.95
N CYS A 556 -18.75 -81.00 -5.96
CA CYS A 556 -17.77 -81.32 -6.98
C CYS A 556 -16.80 -82.44 -6.56
N MET A 557 -17.23 -83.30 -5.64
CA MET A 557 -16.52 -84.51 -5.24
C MET A 557 -17.19 -85.78 -5.78
N PRO A 558 -16.42 -86.86 -6.05
CA PRO A 558 -16.97 -88.07 -6.65
C PRO A 558 -18.02 -88.73 -5.77
N VAL A 559 -19.15 -89.08 -6.38
CA VAL A 559 -20.19 -89.92 -5.79
C VAL A 559 -20.02 -91.34 -6.30
N ASP A 560 -20.13 -92.32 -5.40
CA ASP A 560 -20.06 -93.74 -5.73
C ASP A 560 -21.10 -94.48 -4.91
N LEU A 561 -22.22 -94.79 -5.56
CA LEU A 561 -23.34 -95.46 -4.92
C LEU A 561 -23.19 -96.97 -5.07
N ILE A 562 -23.09 -97.66 -3.94
CA ILE A 562 -23.13 -99.12 -3.89
C ILE A 562 -24.38 -99.61 -3.19
N VAL A 563 -24.94 -100.71 -3.66
CA VAL A 563 -25.91 -101.49 -2.88
C VAL A 563 -25.12 -102.32 -1.88
N SER A 564 -24.94 -101.78 -0.68
CA SER A 564 -24.06 -102.35 0.36
C SER A 564 -24.63 -103.60 1.01
N THR A 565 -25.96 -103.72 1.06
CA THR A 565 -26.66 -104.91 1.53
C THR A 565 -27.91 -105.12 0.71
N ILE A 566 -28.18 -106.37 0.35
CA ILE A 566 -29.45 -106.81 -0.21
C ILE A 566 -29.92 -108.03 0.58
N THR A 567 -31.14 -107.97 1.10
CA THR A 567 -31.76 -109.09 1.80
C THR A 567 -32.99 -109.53 1.01
N ALA A 568 -32.94 -110.77 0.52
CA ALA A 568 -34.05 -111.43 -0.15
C ALA A 568 -34.16 -112.88 0.34
N PRO A 569 -35.37 -113.45 0.46
CA PRO A 569 -35.55 -114.85 0.84
C PRO A 569 -34.95 -115.79 -0.21
N THR A 570 -34.24 -116.84 0.24
CA THR A 570 -33.57 -117.81 -0.65
C THR A 570 -34.50 -118.87 -1.24
N THR A 571 -35.71 -119.01 -0.69
CA THR A 571 -36.78 -119.85 -1.22
C THR A 571 -38.12 -119.13 -1.01
N ALA A 572 -38.99 -119.18 -2.01
CA ALA A 572 -40.34 -118.64 -1.95
C ALA A 572 -41.29 -119.59 -2.69
N GLY A 573 -42.52 -119.74 -2.19
CA GLY A 573 -43.56 -120.53 -2.84
C GLY A 573 -44.21 -119.76 -4.00
N GLU A 574 -44.70 -120.49 -5.01
CA GLU A 574 -45.42 -119.91 -6.14
C GLU A 574 -46.63 -119.09 -5.66
N GLY A 575 -46.78 -117.86 -6.16
CA GLY A 575 -47.85 -116.92 -5.77
C GLY A 575 -47.67 -116.20 -4.43
N GLN A 576 -46.55 -116.40 -3.72
CA GLN A 576 -46.25 -115.70 -2.47
C GLN A 576 -45.58 -114.34 -2.70
N THR A 577 -45.90 -113.34 -1.86
CA THR A 577 -45.18 -112.06 -1.82
C THR A 577 -43.82 -112.27 -1.15
N ILE A 578 -42.75 -111.80 -1.80
CA ILE A 578 -41.44 -111.67 -1.17
C ILE A 578 -41.17 -110.21 -0.82
N THR A 579 -40.45 -109.97 0.27
CA THR A 579 -39.91 -108.65 0.61
C THR A 579 -38.43 -108.65 0.29
N VAL A 580 -38.01 -107.68 -0.52
CA VAL A 580 -36.59 -107.39 -0.76
C VAL A 580 -36.30 -106.06 -0.10
N THR A 581 -35.25 -106.02 0.70
CA THR A 581 -34.73 -104.77 1.27
C THR A 581 -33.31 -104.57 0.76
N ASP A 582 -33.01 -103.34 0.36
CA ASP A 582 -31.66 -102.93 0.00
C ASP A 582 -31.19 -101.77 0.90
N THR A 583 -29.89 -101.59 1.01
CA THR A 583 -29.30 -100.37 1.57
C THR A 583 -28.28 -99.85 0.58
N THR A 584 -28.64 -98.74 -0.05
CA THR A 584 -27.76 -98.02 -0.95
C THR A 584 -26.95 -97.01 -0.16
N ARG A 585 -25.63 -97.08 -0.26
CA ARG A 585 -24.69 -96.23 0.45
C ARG A 585 -23.81 -95.52 -0.57
N ASN A 586 -23.66 -94.20 -0.40
CA ASN A 586 -22.59 -93.47 -1.04
C ASN A 586 -21.27 -93.76 -0.31
N ILE A 587 -20.34 -94.41 -1.01
CA ILE A 587 -18.96 -94.62 -0.56
C ILE A 587 -17.99 -93.60 -1.17
N GLY A 588 -18.47 -92.74 -2.07
CA GLY A 588 -17.76 -91.55 -2.52
C GLY A 588 -17.70 -90.47 -1.43
N THR A 589 -16.84 -89.48 -1.65
CA THR A 589 -16.64 -88.35 -0.72
C THR A 589 -17.57 -87.17 -0.99
N GLY A 590 -18.19 -87.11 -2.18
CA GLY A 590 -19.14 -86.04 -2.52
C GLY A 590 -20.56 -86.28 -2.05
N LEU A 591 -21.39 -85.25 -2.11
CA LEU A 591 -22.81 -85.35 -1.77
C LEU A 591 -23.57 -86.11 -2.87
N ALA A 592 -24.15 -87.26 -2.53
CA ALA A 592 -25.00 -87.99 -3.46
C ALA A 592 -26.39 -87.36 -3.52
N GLY A 593 -26.83 -87.01 -4.74
CA GLY A 593 -28.22 -86.64 -5.01
C GLY A 593 -29.19 -87.83 -4.88
N GLU A 594 -30.47 -87.57 -5.15
CA GLU A 594 -31.49 -88.62 -5.17
C GLU A 594 -31.12 -89.76 -6.13
N SER A 595 -31.30 -91.00 -5.69
CA SER A 595 -30.95 -92.20 -6.47
C SER A 595 -32.05 -93.25 -6.42
N THR A 596 -32.06 -94.13 -7.42
CA THR A 596 -33.04 -95.22 -7.53
C THR A 596 -32.31 -96.54 -7.72
N THR A 597 -32.55 -97.49 -6.82
CA THR A 597 -32.04 -98.86 -6.93
C THR A 597 -33.04 -99.75 -7.67
N LYS A 598 -32.57 -100.46 -8.70
CA LYS A 598 -33.38 -101.43 -9.45
C LYS A 598 -32.91 -102.84 -9.14
N ILE A 599 -33.87 -103.71 -8.81
CA ILE A 599 -33.62 -105.12 -8.45
C ILE A 599 -34.30 -105.98 -9.51
N TYR A 600 -33.54 -106.92 -10.09
CA TYR A 600 -34.00 -107.82 -11.13
C TYR A 600 -34.02 -109.27 -10.63
N TRP A 601 -35.00 -110.06 -11.07
CA TRP A 601 -35.04 -111.51 -10.80
C TRP A 601 -34.47 -112.29 -11.97
N SER A 602 -33.60 -113.25 -11.67
CA SER A 602 -32.95 -114.13 -12.64
C SER A 602 -33.08 -115.57 -12.18
N THR A 603 -33.34 -116.47 -13.12
CA THR A 603 -33.26 -117.93 -12.85
C THR A 603 -31.83 -118.47 -13.00
N ASN A 604 -30.89 -117.62 -13.41
CA ASN A 604 -29.48 -117.97 -13.59
C ASN A 604 -28.61 -117.27 -12.54
N SER A 605 -27.49 -117.88 -12.16
CA SER A 605 -26.50 -117.23 -11.28
C SER A 605 -25.65 -116.15 -11.98
N THR A 606 -25.93 -115.88 -13.25
CA THR A 606 -25.23 -114.91 -14.10
C THR A 606 -26.25 -114.20 -14.98
N TYR A 607 -26.21 -112.87 -14.98
CA TYR A 607 -27.13 -111.99 -15.71
C TYR A 607 -27.12 -112.30 -17.22
N GLY A 608 -28.26 -112.72 -17.78
CA GLY A 608 -28.41 -113.06 -19.19
C GLY A 608 -29.20 -112.01 -19.97
N ALA A 609 -28.88 -111.83 -21.26
CA ALA A 609 -29.47 -110.79 -22.14
C ALA A 609 -30.99 -110.90 -22.42
N ARG A 610 -31.75 -111.72 -21.67
CA ARG A 610 -33.21 -111.87 -21.78
C ARG A 610 -33.95 -111.64 -20.45
N GLU A 611 -33.28 -111.08 -19.46
CA GLU A 611 -33.87 -110.71 -18.17
C GLU A 611 -34.00 -109.18 -18.16
N THR A 612 -35.24 -108.67 -18.04
CA THR A 612 -35.59 -107.23 -18.08
C THR A 612 -36.05 -106.72 -16.73
#